data_AF-A0A0G4I3T0-F1
#
_entry.id   AF-A0A0G4I3T0-F1
#
_cell.length_a   1.000
_cell.length_b   1.000
_cell.length_c   1.000
_cell.angle_alpha   90.00
_cell.angle_beta   90.00
_cell.angle_gamma   90.00
#
_symmetry.space_group_name_H-M   'P 1'
#
loop_
_entity.id
_entity.type
_entity.pdbx_description
1 polymer ?
#
loop_
_entity_poly.entity_id
_entity_poly.type
_entity_poly.pdbx_seq_one_letter_code
_entity_poly.pdbx_strand_id
1 'polypeptide(L)'
;MRTVPKVALPLTRFAVSPETAFFGSRLQRILPDSQCRRGLSSCRFCLSESTEDSADNSGTCAQFVSVPPFDEIDTRGWGVSPCGLLKDSRGFVSRGSRGDHGYLSRSIRGKQRLVHRVVAETFLQKEKRRLQRQWPGERLDVDHIDGKRQHNAVTNLQWMTRKDHAKKTAAGLVRPRPLNAGGRAVLAVNVKTGEERRFPTVAAFTQFVGIFGATMRRKRWGPIKGWGVFREAPERVEGERFRRLAFLDETVGRTVQAYVSNQGRVRHENGRVTWGVDNGNSKYKRVGVGGRGNSNFLVHRLVAEVFHSRQKAKLIAEGHPAESLQVDHIDGCPTNNKAENLQWMTPSMHARKTAEMTRIKRQHRTE
;
A
#
# COMPACT_ATOMS: atom_id res chain seq x y z
N MET A 1 -27.31 -41.72 41.99
CA MET A 1 -28.45 -41.26 41.18
C MET A 1 -29.02 -39.99 41.78
N ARG A 2 -28.65 -38.82 41.25
CA ARG A 2 -29.35 -37.54 41.50
C ARG A 2 -29.27 -36.72 40.21
N THR A 3 -30.43 -36.49 39.64
CA THR A 3 -30.71 -35.74 38.42
C THR A 3 -30.55 -34.24 38.67
N VAL A 4 -29.83 -33.55 37.79
CA VAL A 4 -29.77 -32.07 37.75
C VAL A 4 -30.55 -31.61 36.51
N PRO A 5 -31.48 -30.65 36.63
CA PRO A 5 -32.37 -30.26 35.54
C PRO A 5 -31.69 -29.31 34.54
N LYS A 6 -32.00 -29.48 33.25
CA LYS A 6 -31.66 -28.55 32.17
C LYS A 6 -32.53 -27.29 32.27
N VAL A 7 -31.90 -26.14 32.49
CA VAL A 7 -32.53 -24.83 32.31
C VAL A 7 -32.44 -24.44 30.84
N ALA A 8 -33.59 -24.37 30.17
CA ALA A 8 -33.74 -23.77 28.86
C ALA A 8 -33.95 -22.26 29.04
N LEU A 9 -33.21 -21.44 28.27
CA LEU A 9 -33.46 -20.02 28.12
C LEU A 9 -33.83 -19.70 26.66
N PRO A 10 -34.71 -18.71 26.43
CA PRO A 10 -35.58 -18.65 25.26
C PRO A 10 -34.91 -18.06 24.01
N LEU A 11 -35.34 -18.57 22.86
CA LEU A 11 -35.09 -18.03 21.53
C LEU A 11 -35.78 -16.66 21.38
N THR A 12 -35.01 -15.58 21.39
CA THR A 12 -35.46 -14.27 20.92
C THR A 12 -35.49 -14.28 19.39
N ARG A 13 -36.71 -14.31 18.84
CA ARG A 13 -36.99 -14.01 17.43
C ARG A 13 -36.70 -12.53 17.17
N PHE A 14 -35.68 -12.23 16.39
CA PHE A 14 -35.58 -10.92 15.74
C PHE A 14 -36.42 -10.94 14.47
N ALA A 15 -37.51 -10.16 14.52
CA ALA A 15 -38.34 -9.84 13.39
C ALA A 15 -37.53 -9.02 12.37
N VAL A 16 -37.57 -9.45 11.11
CA VAL A 16 -37.06 -8.68 9.97
C VAL A 16 -38.24 -7.86 9.44
N SER A 17 -38.19 -6.54 9.57
CA SER A 17 -39.13 -5.64 8.91
C SER A 17 -38.88 -5.64 7.40
N PRO A 18 -39.92 -5.73 6.56
CA PRO A 18 -39.81 -5.67 5.11
C PRO A 18 -40.10 -4.25 4.64
N GLU A 19 -39.06 -3.50 4.25
CA GLU A 19 -39.22 -2.33 3.40
C GLU A 19 -38.22 -2.42 2.27
N THR A 20 -38.70 -2.83 1.09
CA THR A 20 -38.31 -2.28 -0.21
C THR A 20 -39.12 -3.01 -1.28
N ALA A 21 -40.21 -2.38 -1.70
CA ALA A 21 -40.88 -2.73 -2.93
C ALA A 21 -41.17 -1.46 -3.72
N PHE A 22 -40.94 -1.57 -5.04
CA PHE A 22 -41.34 -0.67 -6.12
C PHE A 22 -40.54 0.64 -6.31
N PHE A 23 -39.68 0.63 -7.33
CA PHE A 23 -40.01 1.29 -8.61
C PHE A 23 -39.33 0.55 -9.76
N GLY A 24 -40.12 0.22 -10.78
CA GLY A 24 -39.71 -0.61 -11.90
C GLY A 24 -39.08 0.14 -13.06
N SER A 25 -38.57 -0.69 -13.98
CA SER A 25 -38.46 -0.48 -15.43
C SER A 25 -37.61 0.67 -15.97
N ARG A 26 -36.37 0.33 -16.39
CA ARG A 26 -35.92 0.59 -17.77
C ARG A 26 -34.75 -0.31 -18.15
N LEU A 27 -35.06 -1.44 -18.80
CA LEU A 27 -34.09 -2.24 -19.55
C LEU A 27 -33.74 -1.49 -20.84
N GLN A 28 -32.61 -0.77 -20.86
CA GLN A 28 -31.94 -0.44 -22.11
C GLN A 28 -30.92 -1.55 -22.42
N ARG A 29 -31.20 -2.28 -23.50
CA ARG A 29 -30.30 -3.27 -24.09
C ARG A 29 -28.99 -2.58 -24.47
N ILE A 30 -27.89 -2.98 -23.84
CA ILE A 30 -26.54 -2.67 -24.31
C ILE A 30 -26.26 -3.61 -25.48
N LEU A 31 -26.30 -3.07 -26.70
CA LEU A 31 -25.82 -3.75 -27.90
C LEU A 31 -24.28 -3.66 -27.95
N PRO A 32 -23.59 -4.69 -28.47
CA PRO A 32 -22.14 -4.71 -28.54
C PRO A 32 -21.57 -3.72 -29.56
N ASP A 33 -20.45 -3.13 -29.17
CA ASP A 33 -19.72 -2.03 -29.81
C ASP A 33 -18.96 -2.52 -31.07
N SER A 34 -19.70 -2.92 -32.10
CA SER A 34 -19.16 -3.46 -33.35
C SER A 34 -19.69 -2.76 -34.59
N GLN A 35 -19.68 -1.43 -34.63
CA GLN A 35 -19.86 -0.70 -35.89
C GLN A 35 -19.44 0.78 -35.79
N CYS A 36 -18.14 1.04 -35.92
CA CYS A 36 -17.66 2.35 -36.35
C CYS A 36 -16.62 2.17 -37.47
N ARG A 37 -17.08 1.61 -38.59
CA ARG A 37 -16.40 1.66 -39.88
C ARG A 37 -17.22 2.57 -40.78
N ARG A 38 -16.86 3.84 -40.81
CA ARG A 38 -16.95 4.79 -41.93
C ARG A 38 -16.54 6.14 -41.36
N GLY A 39 -15.63 6.81 -42.06
CA GLY A 39 -15.16 8.13 -41.64
C GLY A 39 -16.33 9.10 -41.52
N LEU A 40 -16.17 10.11 -40.68
CA LEU A 40 -16.63 11.46 -40.92
C LEU A 40 -16.18 12.36 -39.76
N SER A 41 -15.75 13.54 -40.16
CA SER A 41 -15.50 14.76 -39.40
C SER A 41 -16.72 15.32 -38.66
N SER A 42 -17.66 14.50 -38.20
CA SER A 42 -18.94 14.99 -37.66
C SER A 42 -19.64 14.14 -36.58
N CYS A 43 -18.95 13.19 -35.93
CA CYS A 43 -19.57 12.45 -34.82
C CYS A 43 -19.75 13.34 -33.57
N ARG A 44 -20.96 13.87 -33.38
CA ARG A 44 -21.39 14.70 -32.24
C ARG A 44 -21.38 13.96 -30.89
N PHE A 45 -21.26 12.62 -30.89
CA PHE A 45 -21.30 11.79 -29.69
C PHE A 45 -19.96 11.68 -28.95
N CYS A 46 -18.85 12.06 -29.59
CA CYS A 46 -17.53 12.10 -28.95
C CYS A 46 -17.21 13.43 -28.25
N LEU A 47 -18.14 14.39 -28.25
CA LEU A 47 -17.94 15.76 -27.74
C LEU A 47 -18.68 16.05 -26.43
N SER A 48 -19.38 15.09 -25.82
CA SER A 48 -20.12 15.31 -24.58
C SER A 48 -19.59 14.44 -23.45
N GLU A 49 -18.45 14.83 -22.90
CA GLU A 49 -18.06 14.61 -21.49
C GLU A 49 -16.83 15.49 -21.19
N SER A 50 -17.06 16.81 -21.22
CA SER A 50 -16.08 17.80 -20.75
C SER A 50 -16.81 19.08 -20.37
N THR A 51 -17.50 19.05 -19.23
CA THR A 51 -17.87 20.26 -18.50
C THR A 51 -17.14 20.21 -17.18
N GLU A 52 -15.89 20.66 -17.23
CA GLU A 52 -15.09 21.30 -16.16
C GLU A 52 -13.64 21.24 -16.61
N ASP A 53 -13.26 22.18 -17.49
CA ASP A 53 -11.88 22.67 -17.62
C ASP A 53 -11.95 23.96 -18.46
N SER A 54 -12.12 25.07 -17.75
CA SER A 54 -12.08 26.42 -18.28
C SER A 54 -10.64 26.87 -18.53
N ALA A 55 -10.49 27.52 -19.68
CA ALA A 55 -9.44 28.46 -20.11
C ALA A 55 -8.29 27.93 -21.00
N ASP A 56 -8.39 28.33 -22.27
CA ASP A 56 -7.32 28.71 -23.19
C ASP A 56 -6.17 27.73 -23.48
N ASN A 57 -6.38 26.83 -24.46
CA ASN A 57 -5.28 26.44 -25.37
C ASN A 57 -5.74 25.80 -26.70
N SER A 58 -6.85 26.27 -27.28
CA SER A 58 -7.42 25.66 -28.50
C SER A 58 -6.59 25.91 -29.78
N GLY A 59 -5.58 26.78 -29.75
CA GLY A 59 -4.75 27.12 -30.93
C GLY A 59 -3.46 26.31 -31.12
N THR A 60 -2.85 25.78 -30.05
CA THR A 60 -1.49 25.16 -30.12
C THR A 60 -1.51 23.64 -30.31
N CYS A 61 -2.64 22.98 -30.01
CA CYS A 61 -2.83 21.54 -30.18
C CYS A 61 -2.83 21.04 -31.63
N ALA A 62 -3.06 21.93 -32.60
CA ALA A 62 -3.26 21.58 -34.01
C ALA A 62 -1.95 21.43 -34.80
N GLN A 63 -0.83 21.91 -34.26
CA GLN A 63 0.47 21.81 -34.91
C GLN A 63 1.08 20.43 -34.67
N PHE A 64 1.27 19.67 -35.75
CA PHE A 64 1.96 18.38 -35.70
C PHE A 64 3.41 18.57 -36.13
N VAL A 65 4.33 18.16 -35.27
CA VAL A 65 5.76 18.12 -35.55
C VAL A 65 6.17 16.68 -35.83
N SER A 66 7.06 16.48 -36.79
CA SER A 66 7.61 15.17 -37.13
C SER A 66 8.27 14.53 -35.91
N VAL A 67 7.91 13.29 -35.63
CA VAL A 67 8.50 12.54 -34.51
C VAL A 67 9.94 12.15 -34.90
N PRO A 68 10.96 12.52 -34.11
CA PRO A 68 12.34 12.14 -34.39
C PRO A 68 12.54 10.62 -34.19
N PRO A 69 13.55 10.00 -34.82
CA PRO A 69 13.92 8.63 -34.51
C PRO A 69 14.36 8.52 -33.05
N PHE A 70 13.81 7.55 -32.32
CA PHE A 70 14.22 7.21 -30.96
C PHE A 70 14.03 5.70 -30.73
N ASP A 71 14.65 5.10 -29.71
CA ASP A 71 14.50 3.68 -29.35
C ASP A 71 14.53 2.70 -30.55
N GLU A 72 15.42 2.96 -31.52
CA GLU A 72 15.57 2.16 -32.75
C GLU A 72 14.26 1.95 -33.52
N ILE A 73 13.43 3.01 -33.61
CA ILE A 73 12.21 3.01 -34.42
C ILE A 73 12.26 4.04 -35.54
N ASP A 74 11.83 3.59 -36.73
CA ASP A 74 11.59 4.47 -37.85
C ASP A 74 10.24 5.18 -37.67
N THR A 75 10.30 6.48 -37.43
CA THR A 75 9.15 7.35 -37.17
C THR A 75 8.76 8.17 -38.40
N ARG A 76 9.36 7.91 -39.59
CA ARG A 76 9.04 8.66 -40.81
C ARG A 76 7.54 8.62 -41.13
N GLY A 77 6.99 9.81 -41.38
CA GLY A 77 5.56 10.03 -41.64
C GLY A 77 4.71 10.21 -40.38
N TRP A 78 5.27 10.02 -39.18
CA TRP A 78 4.54 10.23 -37.93
C TRP A 78 4.74 11.65 -37.42
N GLY A 79 3.65 12.23 -36.91
CA GLY A 79 3.64 13.53 -36.25
C GLY A 79 3.12 13.44 -34.83
N VAL A 80 3.50 14.39 -33.99
CA VAL A 80 2.96 14.56 -32.64
C VAL A 80 2.69 16.03 -32.37
N SER A 81 1.61 16.33 -31.65
CA SER A 81 1.29 17.69 -31.21
C SER A 81 1.75 17.96 -29.77
N PRO A 82 1.91 19.25 -29.38
CA PRO A 82 2.27 19.63 -28.02
C PRO A 82 1.32 19.10 -26.94
N CYS A 83 0.05 18.80 -27.26
CA CYS A 83 -0.91 18.26 -26.31
C CYS A 83 -1.02 16.73 -26.32
N GLY A 84 -0.15 16.04 -27.05
CA GLY A 84 -0.07 14.58 -27.04
C GLY A 84 -1.02 13.88 -28.02
N LEU A 85 -1.42 14.55 -29.09
CA LEU A 85 -2.07 13.89 -30.23
C LEU A 85 -1.01 13.32 -31.16
N LEU A 86 -1.18 12.07 -31.58
CA LEU A 86 -0.34 11.41 -32.58
C LEU A 86 -1.03 11.39 -33.92
N LYS A 87 -0.30 11.73 -34.98
CA LYS A 87 -0.70 11.60 -36.38
C LYS A 87 0.11 10.48 -37.02
N ASP A 88 -0.55 9.48 -37.58
CA ASP A 88 0.11 8.39 -38.29
C ASP A 88 0.52 8.80 -39.72
N SER A 89 1.26 7.93 -40.42
CA SER A 89 1.72 8.17 -41.79
C SER A 89 0.61 8.27 -42.84
N ARG A 90 -0.62 7.91 -42.50
CA ARG A 90 -1.81 8.06 -43.35
C ARG A 90 -2.62 9.30 -43.00
N GLY A 91 -2.16 10.07 -42.01
CA GLY A 91 -2.82 11.28 -41.53
C GLY A 91 -3.86 11.07 -40.43
N PHE A 92 -4.05 9.85 -39.93
CA PHE A 92 -5.02 9.58 -38.87
C PHE A 92 -4.51 10.09 -37.52
N VAL A 93 -5.35 10.88 -36.82
CA VAL A 93 -5.03 11.49 -35.53
C VAL A 93 -5.64 10.68 -34.38
N SER A 94 -4.87 10.46 -33.31
CA SER A 94 -5.31 9.70 -32.14
C SER A 94 -4.61 10.15 -30.86
N ARG A 95 -5.30 10.05 -29.72
CA ARG A 95 -4.68 10.14 -28.38
C ARG A 95 -3.93 8.86 -27.98
N GLY A 96 -4.02 7.79 -28.78
CA GLY A 96 -3.56 6.46 -28.42
C GLY A 96 -4.62 5.67 -27.64
N SER A 97 -4.27 4.45 -27.24
CA SER A 97 -5.12 3.53 -26.48
C SER A 97 -4.59 3.34 -25.08
N ARG A 98 -5.49 3.29 -24.08
CA ARG A 98 -5.14 3.03 -22.69
C ARG A 98 -4.87 1.53 -22.49
N GLY A 99 -3.67 1.17 -22.08
CA GLY A 99 -3.36 -0.21 -21.66
C GLY A 99 -3.62 -0.45 -20.17
N ASP A 100 -3.40 -1.69 -19.71
CA ASP A 100 -3.58 -2.11 -18.29
C ASP A 100 -2.69 -1.34 -17.30
N HIS A 101 -1.59 -0.79 -17.79
CA HIS A 101 -0.63 0.02 -17.04
C HIS A 101 -1.09 1.48 -16.89
N GLY A 102 -2.23 1.86 -17.48
CA GLY A 102 -2.86 3.16 -17.33
C GLY A 102 -2.20 4.31 -18.09
N TYR A 103 -1.16 4.04 -18.89
CA TYR A 103 -0.59 5.00 -19.84
C TYR A 103 -1.25 4.84 -21.20
N LEU A 104 -1.31 5.93 -21.97
CA LEU A 104 -1.67 5.87 -23.39
C LEU A 104 -0.49 5.34 -24.20
N SER A 105 -0.77 4.40 -25.11
CA SER A 105 0.20 3.84 -26.04
C SER A 105 -0.34 3.82 -27.48
N ARG A 106 0.56 3.77 -28.45
CA ARG A 106 0.22 3.57 -29.87
C ARG A 106 1.25 2.65 -30.52
N SER A 107 0.80 1.81 -31.44
CA SER A 107 1.69 1.03 -32.29
C SER A 107 2.26 1.93 -33.39
N ILE A 108 3.57 2.15 -33.35
CA ILE A 108 4.32 2.86 -34.39
C ILE A 108 5.12 1.79 -35.13
N ARG A 109 4.73 1.52 -36.39
CA ARG A 109 5.33 0.48 -37.25
C ARG A 109 5.51 -0.88 -36.55
N GLY A 110 4.47 -1.35 -35.87
CA GLY A 110 4.46 -2.67 -35.21
C GLY A 110 5.05 -2.67 -33.79
N LYS A 111 5.71 -1.61 -33.35
CA LYS A 111 6.26 -1.48 -31.98
C LYS A 111 5.34 -0.60 -31.13
N GLN A 112 4.94 -1.10 -29.96
CA GLN A 112 4.17 -0.29 -29.00
C GLN A 112 5.05 0.78 -28.36
N ARG A 113 4.57 2.02 -28.35
CA ARG A 113 5.26 3.18 -27.75
C ARG A 113 4.29 3.98 -26.90
N LEU A 114 4.80 4.48 -25.77
CA LEU A 114 4.01 5.30 -24.84
C LEU A 114 3.93 6.73 -25.39
N VAL A 115 2.73 7.31 -25.37
CA VAL A 115 2.45 8.61 -25.98
C VAL A 115 3.28 9.71 -25.31
N HIS A 116 3.33 9.76 -23.97
CA HIS A 116 4.14 10.75 -23.25
C HIS A 116 5.63 10.70 -23.63
N ARG A 117 6.16 9.51 -23.95
CA ARG A 117 7.56 9.37 -24.36
C ARG A 117 7.77 9.91 -25.76
N VAL A 118 6.85 9.65 -26.68
CA VAL A 118 6.89 10.25 -28.03
C VAL A 118 6.88 11.79 -27.94
N VAL A 119 6.01 12.36 -27.10
CA VAL A 119 5.92 13.81 -26.88
C VAL A 119 7.23 14.35 -26.31
N ALA A 120 7.75 13.75 -25.23
CA ALA A 120 8.96 14.20 -24.57
C ALA A 120 10.22 14.06 -25.45
N GLU A 121 10.32 13.00 -26.26
CA GLU A 121 11.41 12.83 -27.23
C GLU A 121 11.36 13.86 -28.37
N THR A 122 10.18 14.39 -28.66
CA THR A 122 10.00 15.41 -29.71
C THR A 122 10.25 16.81 -29.18
N PHE A 123 9.66 17.19 -28.05
CA PHE A 123 9.66 18.57 -27.59
C PHE A 123 10.63 18.87 -26.43
N LEU A 124 11.05 17.86 -25.66
CA LEU A 124 11.91 18.03 -24.46
C LEU A 124 13.35 17.57 -24.69
N GLN A 125 13.85 17.63 -25.92
CA GLN A 125 15.20 17.18 -26.28
C GLN A 125 16.30 17.97 -25.56
N LYS A 126 16.15 19.28 -25.43
CA LYS A 126 17.13 20.15 -24.76
C LYS A 126 17.28 19.76 -23.29
N GLU A 127 16.16 19.49 -22.62
CA GLU A 127 16.14 19.02 -21.24
C GLU A 127 16.80 17.65 -21.12
N LYS A 128 16.42 16.69 -21.96
CA LYS A 128 17.04 15.35 -22.00
C LYS A 128 18.55 15.43 -22.16
N ARG A 129 19.05 16.20 -23.13
CA ARG A 129 20.50 16.40 -23.37
C ARG A 129 21.21 17.06 -22.19
N ARG A 130 20.55 17.99 -21.49
CA ARG A 130 21.10 18.60 -20.27
C ARG A 130 21.28 17.54 -19.18
N LEU A 131 20.26 16.72 -18.92
CA LEU A 131 20.32 15.65 -17.92
C LEU A 131 21.35 14.58 -18.30
N GLN A 132 21.45 14.18 -19.57
CA GLN A 132 22.45 13.22 -20.03
C GLN A 132 23.89 13.71 -19.83
N ARG A 133 24.14 15.01 -20.03
CA ARG A 133 25.46 15.61 -19.75
C ARG A 133 25.76 15.66 -18.25
N GLN A 134 24.76 15.96 -17.44
CA GLN A 134 24.91 16.08 -15.99
C GLN A 134 25.02 14.71 -15.30
N TRP A 135 24.34 13.68 -15.81
CA TRP A 135 24.37 12.30 -15.34
C TRP A 135 24.64 11.33 -16.49
N PRO A 136 25.89 11.25 -16.97
CA PRO A 136 26.24 10.37 -18.08
C PRO A 136 26.03 8.90 -17.69
N GLY A 137 25.44 8.12 -18.60
CA GLY A 137 25.16 6.69 -18.39
C GLY A 137 23.91 6.38 -17.55
N GLU A 138 23.29 7.38 -16.92
CA GLU A 138 22.05 7.17 -16.17
C GLU A 138 20.83 7.02 -17.09
N ARG A 139 19.90 6.18 -16.64
CA ARG A 139 18.64 5.98 -17.36
C ARG A 139 17.66 7.09 -17.01
N LEU A 140 17.19 7.81 -18.03
CA LEU A 140 16.15 8.82 -17.90
C LEU A 140 14.77 8.21 -18.17
N ASP A 141 13.81 8.56 -17.32
CA ASP A 141 12.41 8.21 -17.47
C ASP A 141 11.59 9.52 -17.58
N VAL A 142 10.47 9.50 -18.31
CA VAL A 142 9.57 10.65 -18.44
C VAL A 142 8.57 10.62 -17.30
N ASP A 143 8.40 11.75 -16.64
CA ASP A 143 7.49 11.94 -15.51
C ASP A 143 6.32 12.86 -15.90
N HIS A 144 5.15 12.60 -15.29
CA HIS A 144 3.97 13.46 -15.38
C HIS A 144 3.95 14.39 -14.16
N ILE A 145 4.02 15.70 -14.37
CA ILE A 145 4.13 16.69 -13.30
C ILE A 145 2.95 16.59 -12.34
N ASP A 146 1.73 16.47 -12.89
CA ASP A 146 0.46 16.31 -12.15
C ASP A 146 0.14 14.87 -11.69
N GLY A 147 0.97 13.89 -12.06
CA GLY A 147 0.75 12.46 -11.78
C GLY A 147 -0.36 11.78 -12.60
N LYS A 148 -1.06 12.47 -13.50
CA LYS A 148 -2.12 11.93 -14.36
C LYS A 148 -1.52 11.38 -15.66
N ARG A 149 -1.36 10.05 -15.73
CA ARG A 149 -0.75 9.32 -16.87
C ARG A 149 -1.41 9.52 -18.24
N GLN A 150 -2.62 10.07 -18.28
CA GLN A 150 -3.39 10.34 -19.50
C GLN A 150 -3.14 11.77 -20.03
N HIS A 151 -2.62 12.66 -19.18
CA HIS A 151 -2.38 14.06 -19.52
C HIS A 151 -0.99 14.22 -20.14
N ASN A 152 -0.91 13.99 -21.45
CA ASN A 152 0.35 13.93 -22.19
C ASN A 152 0.73 15.26 -22.87
N ALA A 153 0.25 16.39 -22.35
CA ALA A 153 0.69 17.69 -22.83
C ALA A 153 2.15 17.92 -22.44
N VAL A 154 2.94 18.50 -23.35
CA VAL A 154 4.37 18.79 -23.14
C VAL A 154 4.61 19.59 -21.86
N THR A 155 3.70 20.52 -21.53
CA THR A 155 3.74 21.34 -20.32
C THR A 155 3.57 20.53 -19.03
N ASN A 156 3.04 19.32 -19.10
CA ASN A 156 2.86 18.40 -17.98
C ASN A 156 3.92 17.28 -17.95
N LEU A 157 4.91 17.30 -18.85
CA LEU A 157 5.94 16.27 -18.92
C LEU A 157 7.30 16.86 -18.57
N GLN A 158 8.14 16.05 -17.93
CA GLN A 158 9.54 16.38 -17.65
C GLN A 158 10.42 15.13 -17.72
N TRP A 159 11.70 15.30 -18.01
CA TRP A 159 12.66 14.19 -17.92
C TRP A 159 13.22 14.11 -16.50
N MET A 160 13.36 12.90 -15.97
CA MET A 160 13.94 12.66 -14.65
C MET A 160 14.92 11.50 -14.67
N THR A 161 15.92 11.54 -13.78
CA THR A 161 16.69 10.34 -13.46
C THR A 161 15.79 9.34 -12.74
N ARG A 162 16.08 8.04 -12.90
CA ARG A 162 15.35 6.99 -12.18
C ARG A 162 15.34 7.22 -10.66
N LYS A 163 16.47 7.70 -10.11
CA LYS A 163 16.64 8.00 -8.69
C LYS A 163 15.71 9.12 -8.24
N ASP A 164 15.64 10.21 -8.99
CA ASP A 164 14.81 11.36 -8.60
C ASP A 164 13.32 11.09 -8.86
N HIS A 165 12.97 10.38 -9.93
CA HIS A 165 11.60 9.92 -10.15
C HIS A 165 11.12 9.03 -9.00
N ALA A 166 11.98 8.12 -8.51
CA ALA A 166 11.68 7.30 -7.34
C ALA A 166 11.51 8.13 -6.06
N LYS A 167 12.34 9.16 -5.83
CA LYS A 167 12.19 10.09 -4.70
C LYS A 167 10.89 10.89 -4.77
N LYS A 168 10.58 11.48 -5.93
CA LYS A 168 9.34 12.25 -6.17
C LYS A 168 8.11 11.37 -5.91
N THR A 169 8.10 10.16 -6.50
CA THR A 169 7.04 9.17 -6.27
C THR A 169 6.92 8.83 -4.79
N ALA A 170 8.03 8.57 -4.10
CA ALA A 170 8.02 8.21 -2.69
C ALA A 170 7.50 9.32 -1.77
N ALA A 171 7.78 10.58 -2.11
CA ALA A 171 7.31 11.76 -1.38
C ALA A 171 5.79 11.98 -1.54
N GLY A 172 5.24 11.70 -2.72
CA GLY A 172 3.80 11.82 -2.99
C GLY A 172 2.94 10.68 -2.43
N LEU A 173 3.53 9.62 -1.89
CA LEU A 173 2.77 8.52 -1.29
C LEU A 173 2.16 8.93 0.05
N VAL A 174 0.84 8.81 0.18
CA VAL A 174 0.15 8.94 1.47
C VAL A 174 0.73 7.93 2.47
N ARG A 175 1.17 8.45 3.63
CA ARG A 175 1.70 7.65 4.75
C ARG A 175 0.76 7.75 5.95
N PRO A 176 0.55 6.65 6.70
CA PRO A 176 1.07 5.30 6.46
C PRO A 176 0.47 4.69 5.19
N ARG A 177 1.24 3.85 4.48
CA ARG A 177 0.68 3.17 3.31
C ARG A 177 -0.51 2.31 3.77
N PRO A 178 -1.62 2.27 3.02
CA PRO A 178 -2.68 1.30 3.30
C PRO A 178 -2.11 -0.12 3.15
N LEU A 179 -2.63 -1.05 3.94
CA LEU A 179 -2.22 -2.44 3.87
C LEU A 179 -2.39 -2.97 2.44
N ASN A 180 -1.28 -3.42 1.84
CA ASN A 180 -1.30 -4.08 0.54
C ASN A 180 -2.39 -5.15 0.55
N ALA A 181 -3.09 -5.34 -0.57
CA ALA A 181 -4.11 -6.39 -0.68
C ALA A 181 -3.56 -7.76 -0.20
N GLY A 182 -2.35 -8.14 -0.58
CA GLY A 182 -1.75 -9.41 -0.13
C GLY A 182 -1.49 -9.55 1.38
N GLY A 183 -1.44 -8.44 2.13
CA GLY A 183 -1.18 -8.44 3.57
C GLY A 183 -2.44 -8.40 4.44
N ARG A 184 -3.63 -8.21 3.85
CA ARG A 184 -4.91 -8.19 4.58
C ARG A 184 -5.32 -9.61 4.98
N ALA A 185 -5.86 -9.74 6.19
CA ALA A 185 -6.56 -10.92 6.62
C ALA A 185 -7.75 -11.20 5.70
N VAL A 186 -8.09 -12.48 5.57
CA VAL A 186 -9.22 -12.91 4.76
C VAL A 186 -10.11 -13.84 5.54
N LEU A 187 -11.42 -13.62 5.42
CA LEU A 187 -12.45 -14.55 5.82
C LEU A 187 -12.77 -15.44 4.61
N ALA A 188 -12.57 -16.74 4.74
CA ALA A 188 -12.96 -17.72 3.75
C ALA A 188 -14.24 -18.40 4.23
N VAL A 189 -15.27 -18.41 3.38
CA VAL A 189 -16.55 -19.06 3.65
C VAL A 189 -16.75 -20.19 2.63
N ASN A 190 -16.95 -21.41 3.10
CA ASN A 190 -17.22 -22.55 2.23
C ASN A 190 -18.62 -22.39 1.62
N VAL A 191 -18.70 -22.36 0.29
CA VAL A 191 -19.95 -22.10 -0.43
C VAL A 191 -20.98 -23.20 -0.23
N LYS A 192 -20.56 -24.45 0.04
CA LYS A 192 -21.47 -25.58 0.24
C LYS A 192 -21.88 -25.75 1.69
N THR A 193 -20.93 -25.65 2.61
CA THR A 193 -21.16 -25.98 4.02
C THR A 193 -21.45 -24.75 4.88
N GLY A 194 -21.18 -23.55 4.38
CA GLY A 194 -21.24 -22.31 5.17
C GLY A 194 -20.10 -22.18 6.19
N GLU A 195 -19.16 -23.12 6.24
CA GLU A 195 -18.04 -23.11 7.18
C GLU A 195 -17.17 -21.86 6.99
N GLU A 196 -16.92 -21.14 8.08
CA GLU A 196 -16.07 -19.94 8.07
C GLU A 196 -14.69 -20.23 8.64
N ARG A 197 -13.65 -19.74 7.94
CA ARG A 197 -12.26 -19.82 8.39
C ARG A 197 -11.55 -18.50 8.15
N ARG A 198 -10.85 -18.03 9.18
CA ARG A 198 -10.07 -16.80 9.12
C ARG A 198 -8.60 -17.11 8.85
N PHE A 199 -8.02 -16.42 7.88
CA PHE A 199 -6.60 -16.54 7.52
C PHE A 199 -5.89 -15.19 7.66
N PRO A 200 -4.65 -15.16 8.17
CA PRO A 200 -3.92 -13.91 8.38
C PRO A 200 -3.56 -13.19 7.06
N THR A 201 -3.47 -13.94 5.95
CA THR A 201 -3.23 -13.38 4.61
C THR A 201 -3.88 -14.24 3.54
N VAL A 202 -4.05 -13.68 2.34
CA VAL A 202 -4.41 -14.45 1.14
C VAL A 202 -3.41 -15.58 0.90
N ALA A 203 -2.12 -15.38 1.19
CA ALA A 203 -1.09 -16.40 1.00
C ALA A 203 -1.30 -17.63 1.91
N ALA A 204 -1.65 -17.40 3.18
CA ALA A 204 -1.99 -18.47 4.12
C ALA A 204 -3.22 -19.24 3.67
N PHE A 205 -4.25 -18.54 3.18
CA PHE A 205 -5.42 -19.20 2.57
C PHE A 205 -5.02 -20.03 1.35
N THR A 206 -4.19 -19.49 0.45
CA THR A 206 -3.78 -20.24 -0.75
C THR A 206 -2.97 -21.49 -0.42
N GLN A 207 -2.17 -21.45 0.64
CA GLN A 207 -1.47 -22.63 1.16
C GLN A 207 -2.47 -23.68 1.68
N PHE A 208 -3.48 -23.25 2.43
CA PHE A 208 -4.55 -24.13 2.93
C PHE A 208 -5.32 -24.83 1.79
N VAL A 209 -5.65 -24.12 0.71
CA VAL A 209 -6.34 -24.72 -0.45
C VAL A 209 -5.41 -25.38 -1.48
N GLY A 210 -4.09 -25.36 -1.25
CA GLY A 210 -3.10 -25.96 -2.15
C GLY A 210 -2.96 -25.27 -3.50
N ILE A 211 -3.07 -23.93 -3.57
CA ILE A 211 -2.90 -23.14 -4.81
C ILE A 211 -1.64 -22.30 -4.72
N PHE A 212 -0.79 -22.37 -5.75
CA PHE A 212 0.38 -21.49 -5.87
C PHE A 212 -0.01 -20.08 -6.35
N GLY A 213 0.60 -19.05 -5.74
CA GLY A 213 0.14 -17.65 -5.79
C GLY A 213 0.00 -16.98 -7.17
N ALA A 214 0.58 -17.54 -8.23
CA ALA A 214 0.43 -17.03 -9.61
C ALA A 214 -1.02 -17.12 -10.14
N THR A 215 -1.76 -18.15 -9.73
CA THR A 215 -3.13 -18.43 -10.19
C THR A 215 -4.15 -17.39 -9.68
N MET A 216 -3.87 -16.75 -8.54
CA MET A 216 -4.75 -15.77 -7.90
C MET A 216 -4.84 -14.43 -8.64
N ARG A 217 -3.79 -14.01 -9.35
CA ARG A 217 -3.76 -12.69 -10.01
C ARG A 217 -4.75 -12.58 -11.18
N ARG A 218 -5.26 -13.70 -11.68
CA ARG A 218 -6.13 -13.79 -12.88
C ARG A 218 -7.59 -14.10 -12.58
N LYS A 219 -7.93 -14.56 -11.36
CA LYS A 219 -9.32 -14.89 -11.00
C LYS A 219 -9.97 -13.71 -10.30
N ARG A 220 -11.00 -13.14 -10.93
CA ARG A 220 -11.60 -11.90 -10.44
C ARG A 220 -13.01 -12.07 -9.85
N TRP A 221 -13.74 -13.17 -10.11
CA TRP A 221 -15.16 -13.24 -9.72
C TRP A 221 -15.70 -14.67 -9.54
N GLY A 222 -15.19 -15.45 -8.56
CA GLY A 222 -15.78 -16.75 -8.25
C GLY A 222 -15.10 -17.50 -7.11
N PRO A 223 -15.78 -18.49 -6.52
CA PRO A 223 -15.24 -19.26 -5.40
C PRO A 223 -14.00 -20.06 -5.80
N ILE A 224 -13.06 -20.15 -4.86
CA ILE A 224 -11.75 -20.76 -5.03
C ILE A 224 -11.79 -22.11 -4.35
N LYS A 225 -11.80 -23.20 -5.14
CA LYS A 225 -11.93 -24.57 -4.60
C LYS A 225 -13.14 -24.69 -3.64
N GLY A 226 -14.25 -24.03 -3.97
CA GLY A 226 -15.46 -24.03 -3.15
C GLY A 226 -15.49 -22.99 -2.02
N TRP A 227 -14.50 -22.10 -1.91
CA TRP A 227 -14.46 -21.05 -0.89
C TRP A 227 -14.69 -19.65 -1.48
N GLY A 228 -15.67 -18.91 -0.95
CA GLY A 228 -15.76 -17.47 -1.12
C GLY A 228 -14.74 -16.78 -0.22
N VAL A 229 -13.97 -15.83 -0.75
CA VAL A 229 -12.87 -15.19 0.00
C VAL A 229 -13.12 -13.69 0.08
N PHE A 230 -13.25 -13.19 1.30
CA PHE A 230 -13.54 -11.79 1.60
C PHE A 230 -12.37 -11.16 2.33
N ARG A 231 -11.94 -9.97 1.88
CA ARG A 231 -10.87 -9.22 2.54
C ARG A 231 -11.46 -8.50 3.74
N GLU A 232 -10.92 -8.76 4.91
CA GLU A 232 -11.34 -8.06 6.11
C GLU A 232 -10.79 -6.63 6.13
N ALA A 233 -11.54 -5.73 6.75
CA ALA A 233 -11.03 -4.42 7.11
C ALA A 233 -9.88 -4.58 8.11
N PRO A 234 -8.90 -3.66 8.13
CA PRO A 234 -7.88 -3.64 9.17
C PRO A 234 -8.54 -3.58 10.55
N GLU A 235 -8.13 -4.47 11.45
CA GLU A 235 -8.62 -4.52 12.83
C GLU A 235 -8.34 -3.19 13.54
N ARG A 236 -9.42 -2.53 13.99
CA ARG A 236 -9.36 -1.32 14.81
C ARG A 236 -9.43 -1.71 16.27
N VAL A 237 -8.42 -1.34 17.05
CA VAL A 237 -8.43 -1.50 18.51
C VAL A 237 -8.78 -0.16 19.11
N GLU A 238 -9.74 -0.15 20.03
CA GLU A 238 -10.20 1.06 20.68
C GLU A 238 -9.08 1.71 21.50
N GLY A 239 -9.02 3.04 21.48
CA GLY A 239 -7.98 3.81 22.18
C GLY A 239 -6.55 3.60 21.64
N GLU A 240 -6.40 2.91 20.52
CA GLU A 240 -5.09 2.65 19.93
C GLU A 240 -4.55 3.87 19.17
N ARG A 241 -3.34 4.28 19.55
CA ARG A 241 -2.59 5.36 18.92
C ARG A 241 -1.23 4.88 18.46
N PHE A 242 -0.92 5.17 17.21
CA PHE A 242 0.39 4.89 16.61
C PHE A 242 1.28 6.13 16.69
N ARG A 243 2.56 5.92 17.01
CA ARG A 243 3.61 6.96 17.01
C ARG A 243 4.81 6.49 16.19
N ARG A 244 5.51 7.42 15.55
CA ARG A 244 6.60 7.14 14.62
C ARG A 244 7.84 6.64 15.36
N LEU A 245 8.54 5.67 14.78
CA LEU A 245 9.84 5.18 15.27
C LEU A 245 10.99 6.09 14.78
N ALA A 246 10.92 7.37 15.13
CA ALA A 246 11.85 8.39 14.62
C ALA A 246 13.31 8.14 15.04
N PHE A 247 13.54 7.56 16.21
CA PHE A 247 14.88 7.24 16.72
C PHE A 247 15.64 6.20 15.86
N LEU A 248 14.95 5.50 14.95
CA LEU A 248 15.61 4.59 14.01
C LEU A 248 16.16 5.29 12.76
N ASP A 249 15.86 6.58 12.56
CA ASP A 249 16.27 7.30 11.35
C ASP A 249 17.81 7.31 11.19
N GLU A 250 18.52 7.59 12.29
CA GLU A 250 19.98 7.58 12.35
C GLU A 250 20.55 6.17 12.21
N THR A 251 20.00 5.20 12.94
CA THR A 251 20.49 3.80 12.93
C THR A 251 20.37 3.16 11.55
N VAL A 252 19.32 3.50 10.79
CA VAL A 252 19.07 2.93 9.45
C VAL A 252 19.67 3.81 8.34
N GLY A 253 20.13 5.02 8.65
CA GLY A 253 20.68 5.96 7.67
C GLY A 253 19.63 6.52 6.69
N ARG A 254 18.34 6.47 7.06
CA ARG A 254 17.22 7.02 6.29
C ARG A 254 16.01 7.23 7.17
N THR A 255 15.09 8.10 6.74
CA THR A 255 13.80 8.27 7.42
C THR A 255 13.00 6.96 7.42
N VAL A 256 12.78 6.41 8.61
CA VAL A 256 11.97 5.21 8.86
C VAL A 256 10.50 5.62 8.97
N GLN A 257 9.69 5.08 8.06
CA GLN A 257 8.24 5.36 7.97
C GLN A 257 7.42 4.26 8.65
N ALA A 258 7.91 3.78 9.80
CA ALA A 258 7.29 2.75 10.62
C ALA A 258 6.83 3.34 11.95
N TYR A 259 5.81 2.70 12.54
CA TYR A 259 5.12 3.18 13.72
C TYR A 259 4.93 2.05 14.73
N VAL A 260 4.84 2.41 16.00
CA VAL A 260 4.46 1.51 17.09
C VAL A 260 3.23 2.05 17.79
N SER A 261 2.34 1.15 18.19
CA SER A 261 1.10 1.45 18.88
C SER A 261 1.26 1.30 20.39
N ASN A 262 0.47 2.05 21.16
CA ASN A 262 0.39 1.91 22.62
C ASN A 262 -0.13 0.54 23.06
N GLN A 263 -0.74 -0.24 22.18
CA GLN A 263 -1.18 -1.61 22.46
C GLN A 263 -0.08 -2.64 22.20
N GLY A 264 1.09 -2.23 21.70
CA GLY A 264 2.18 -3.17 21.39
C GLY A 264 2.14 -3.73 19.96
N ARG A 265 1.40 -3.09 19.06
CA ARG A 265 1.43 -3.41 17.62
C ARG A 265 2.44 -2.57 16.86
N VAL A 266 3.07 -3.14 15.84
CA VAL A 266 4.01 -2.43 14.96
C VAL A 266 3.46 -2.34 13.55
N ARG A 267 3.40 -1.12 13.03
CA ARG A 267 2.99 -0.82 11.65
C ARG A 267 4.21 -0.53 10.78
N HIS A 268 4.47 -1.44 9.85
CA HIS A 268 5.54 -1.34 8.86
C HIS A 268 5.23 -0.26 7.79
N GLU A 269 6.25 0.12 7.02
CA GLU A 269 6.14 1.15 5.97
C GLU A 269 5.21 0.79 4.81
N ASN A 270 4.91 -0.51 4.64
CA ASN A 270 3.95 -1.05 3.68
C ASN A 270 2.53 -1.15 4.25
N GLY A 271 2.28 -0.59 5.43
CA GLY A 271 0.97 -0.61 6.09
C GLY A 271 0.68 -1.85 6.91
N ARG A 272 1.52 -2.90 6.86
CA ARG A 272 1.33 -4.12 7.65
C ARG A 272 1.41 -3.81 9.14
N VAL A 273 0.37 -4.17 9.87
CA VAL A 273 0.34 -4.13 11.33
C VAL A 273 0.57 -5.55 11.86
N THR A 274 1.44 -5.71 12.86
CA THR A 274 1.77 -7.01 13.45
C THR A 274 1.97 -6.87 14.96
N TRP A 275 1.71 -7.95 15.69
CA TRP A 275 2.07 -8.12 17.11
C TRP A 275 3.55 -8.51 17.32
N GLY A 276 4.28 -8.72 16.22
CA GLY A 276 5.60 -9.34 16.23
C GLY A 276 5.50 -10.87 16.17
N VAL A 277 6.67 -11.50 16.08
CA VAL A 277 6.81 -12.96 16.07
C VAL A 277 7.39 -13.44 17.39
N ASP A 278 6.91 -14.59 17.85
CA ASP A 278 7.61 -15.34 18.89
C ASP A 278 8.88 -15.94 18.29
N ASN A 279 9.96 -15.88 19.05
CA ASN A 279 11.15 -16.65 18.75
C ASN A 279 11.16 -17.80 19.74
N GLY A 280 11.16 -19.06 19.31
CA GLY A 280 11.02 -20.23 20.19
C GLY A 280 11.98 -20.27 21.39
N ASN A 281 13.09 -19.52 21.32
CA ASN A 281 14.10 -19.41 22.37
C ASN A 281 13.96 -18.16 23.26
N SER A 282 13.06 -17.22 22.94
CA SER A 282 12.90 -15.96 23.68
C SER A 282 11.44 -15.71 24.01
N LYS A 283 11.17 -15.42 25.29
CA LYS A 283 9.85 -15.03 25.79
C LYS A 283 9.31 -13.72 25.19
N TYR A 284 10.16 -12.93 24.52
CA TYR A 284 9.80 -11.59 24.03
C TYR A 284 9.48 -11.57 22.53
N LYS A 285 8.41 -10.85 22.16
CA LYS A 285 8.03 -10.61 20.77
C LYS A 285 9.09 -9.79 20.03
N ARG A 286 9.40 -10.20 18.79
CA ARG A 286 10.36 -9.53 17.91
C ARG A 286 9.72 -9.03 16.62
N VAL A 287 10.29 -7.98 16.03
CA VAL A 287 9.85 -7.44 14.75
C VAL A 287 11.01 -6.86 13.95
N GLY A 288 11.03 -7.16 12.64
CA GLY A 288 11.96 -6.54 11.70
C GLY A 288 11.46 -5.17 11.23
N VAL A 289 12.22 -4.11 11.47
CA VAL A 289 11.90 -2.72 11.06
C VAL A 289 13.13 -2.11 10.38
N GLY A 290 12.95 -1.30 9.33
CA GLY A 290 14.07 -0.56 8.71
C GLY A 290 14.53 -1.04 7.32
N GLY A 291 14.15 -2.25 6.87
CA GLY A 291 14.38 -2.69 5.48
C GLY A 291 15.22 -3.98 5.36
N ARG A 292 15.97 -4.13 4.27
CA ARG A 292 16.86 -5.29 4.05
C ARG A 292 18.14 -5.14 4.87
N GLY A 293 18.03 -5.62 6.10
CA GLY A 293 19.07 -5.71 7.12
C GLY A 293 18.36 -6.31 8.31
N ASN A 294 18.93 -7.30 8.97
CA ASN A 294 18.27 -8.12 10.00
C ASN A 294 18.06 -7.34 11.32
N SER A 295 17.44 -6.17 11.25
CA SER A 295 17.18 -5.28 12.39
C SER A 295 15.96 -5.79 13.14
N ASN A 296 16.16 -6.90 13.87
CA ASN A 296 15.17 -7.49 14.75
C ASN A 296 15.13 -6.73 16.08
N PHE A 297 14.06 -5.97 16.28
CA PHE A 297 13.83 -5.23 17.52
C PHE A 297 12.88 -5.98 18.43
N LEU A 298 13.05 -5.79 19.74
CA LEU A 298 12.09 -6.24 20.74
C LEU A 298 10.90 -5.28 20.77
N VAL A 299 9.69 -5.82 20.67
CA VAL A 299 8.47 -5.00 20.56
C VAL A 299 8.29 -4.12 21.80
N HIS A 300 8.45 -4.65 23.01
CA HIS A 300 8.35 -3.86 24.24
C HIS A 300 9.34 -2.68 24.30
N ARG A 301 10.58 -2.85 23.79
CA ARG A 301 11.55 -1.75 23.75
C ARG A 301 11.09 -0.66 22.80
N LEU A 302 10.59 -1.03 21.61
CA LEU A 302 10.04 -0.05 20.67
C LEU A 302 8.89 0.76 21.29
N VAL A 303 7.99 0.09 22.00
CA VAL A 303 6.86 0.74 22.70
C VAL A 303 7.39 1.69 23.79
N ALA A 304 8.30 1.22 24.64
CA ALA A 304 8.84 2.01 25.75
C ALA A 304 9.67 3.21 25.28
N GLU A 305 10.45 3.09 24.20
CA GLU A 305 11.18 4.23 23.60
C GLU A 305 10.24 5.36 23.18
N VAL A 306 9.05 5.02 22.69
CA VAL A 306 8.13 5.99 22.08
C VAL A 306 7.09 6.53 23.05
N PHE A 307 6.63 5.70 23.99
CA PHE A 307 5.59 6.09 24.95
C PHE A 307 6.15 6.50 26.31
N HIS A 308 7.36 6.03 26.67
CA HIS A 308 8.01 6.31 27.97
C HIS A 308 9.35 7.06 27.81
N SER A 309 9.51 7.83 26.73
CA SER A 309 10.72 8.62 26.48
C SER A 309 11.04 9.61 27.62
N ARG A 310 10.02 10.21 28.24
CA ARG A 310 10.19 11.11 29.39
C ARG A 310 10.74 10.39 30.61
N GLN A 311 10.25 9.19 30.90
CA GLN A 311 10.76 8.37 32.02
C GLN A 311 12.22 7.99 31.78
N LYS A 312 12.55 7.56 30.56
CA LYS A 312 13.93 7.26 30.17
C LYS A 312 14.83 8.48 30.32
N ALA A 313 14.40 9.65 29.82
CA ALA A 313 15.15 10.90 29.92
C ALA A 313 15.41 11.32 31.38
N LYS A 314 14.44 11.10 32.28
CA LYS A 314 14.62 11.34 33.71
C LYS A 314 15.73 10.48 34.32
N LEU A 315 15.72 9.17 34.05
CA LEU A 315 16.75 8.25 34.53
C LEU A 315 18.14 8.61 33.98
N ILE A 316 18.21 9.06 32.73
CA ILE A 316 19.46 9.55 32.14
C ILE A 316 19.96 10.82 32.83
N ALA A 317 19.06 11.77 33.12
CA ALA A 317 19.39 12.98 33.86
C ALA A 317 19.86 12.69 35.30
N GLU A 318 19.40 11.61 35.91
CA GLU A 318 19.85 11.10 37.22
C GLU A 318 21.23 10.41 37.15
N GLY A 319 21.89 10.37 35.98
CA GLY A 319 23.24 9.84 35.80
C GLY A 319 23.30 8.38 35.36
N HIS A 320 22.18 7.77 34.97
CA HIS A 320 22.17 6.40 34.48
C HIS A 320 22.41 6.34 32.96
N PRO A 321 23.40 5.56 32.47
CA PRO A 321 23.67 5.46 31.04
C PRO A 321 22.48 4.84 30.27
N ALA A 322 22.12 5.43 29.13
CA ALA A 322 20.92 5.08 28.37
C ALA A 322 20.89 3.62 27.89
N GLU A 323 22.07 3.09 27.55
CA GLU A 323 22.31 1.73 27.09
C GLU A 323 22.14 0.68 28.19
N SER A 324 22.32 1.09 29.46
CA SER A 324 22.15 0.21 30.62
C SER A 324 20.68 0.03 31.03
N LEU A 325 19.81 0.95 30.62
CA LEU A 325 18.40 0.95 31.01
C LEU A 325 17.66 -0.25 30.40
N GLN A 326 16.83 -0.87 31.23
CA GLN A 326 16.04 -2.04 30.89
C GLN A 326 14.56 -1.71 30.88
N VAL A 327 13.80 -2.38 30.02
CA VAL A 327 12.34 -2.27 30.02
C VAL A 327 11.80 -3.45 30.78
N ASP A 328 10.93 -3.16 31.74
CA ASP A 328 10.23 -4.13 32.55
C ASP A 328 8.76 -4.23 32.16
N HIS A 329 8.20 -5.42 32.37
CA HIS A 329 6.76 -5.69 32.28
C HIS A 329 6.18 -5.68 33.68
N ILE A 330 5.27 -4.74 33.97
CA ILE A 330 4.73 -4.52 35.32
C ILE A 330 4.03 -5.78 35.83
N ASP A 331 3.23 -6.43 34.99
CA ASP A 331 2.54 -7.69 35.25
C ASP A 331 3.43 -8.95 35.19
N GLY A 332 4.70 -8.80 34.83
CA GLY A 332 5.63 -9.92 34.63
C GLY A 332 5.35 -10.79 33.40
N CYS A 333 4.42 -10.38 32.51
CA CYS A 333 4.04 -11.09 31.29
C CYS A 333 4.78 -10.52 30.06
N PRO A 334 5.79 -11.23 29.51
CA PRO A 334 6.65 -10.73 28.44
C PRO A 334 5.96 -10.50 27.08
N THR A 335 4.76 -11.06 26.90
CA THR A 335 3.96 -10.93 25.68
C THR A 335 2.98 -9.76 25.76
N ASN A 336 2.69 -9.24 26.96
CA ASN A 336 1.84 -8.06 27.16
C ASN A 336 2.64 -6.77 26.93
N ASN A 337 2.77 -6.38 25.66
CA ASN A 337 3.56 -5.22 25.25
C ASN A 337 2.77 -3.89 25.24
N LYS A 338 1.66 -3.80 25.99
CA LYS A 338 0.93 -2.54 26.12
C LYS A 338 1.79 -1.50 26.82
N ALA A 339 1.75 -0.25 26.36
CA ALA A 339 2.53 0.84 26.95
C ALA A 339 2.23 1.01 28.44
N GLU A 340 0.98 0.87 28.87
CA GLU A 340 0.58 0.94 30.29
C GLU A 340 1.21 -0.15 31.17
N ASN A 341 1.64 -1.27 30.56
CA ASN A 341 2.28 -2.39 31.26
C ASN A 341 3.82 -2.32 31.22
N LEU A 342 4.41 -1.28 30.63
CA LEU A 342 5.86 -1.17 30.47
C LEU A 342 6.41 -0.01 31.29
N GLN A 343 7.63 -0.18 31.79
CA GLN A 343 8.38 0.89 32.44
C GLN A 343 9.89 0.75 32.22
N TRP A 344 10.59 1.89 32.16
CA TRP A 344 12.06 1.90 32.20
C TRP A 344 12.56 1.76 33.63
N MET A 345 13.58 0.92 33.82
CA MET A 345 14.27 0.70 35.09
C MET A 345 15.77 0.63 34.90
N THR A 346 16.51 0.95 35.96
CA THR A 346 17.94 0.66 36.05
C THR A 346 18.16 -0.83 36.32
N PRO A 347 19.36 -1.38 36.01
CA PRO A 347 19.68 -2.77 36.31
C PRO A 347 19.49 -3.16 37.77
N SER A 348 19.84 -2.26 38.71
CA SER A 348 19.69 -2.50 40.16
C SER A 348 18.22 -2.57 40.58
N MET A 349 17.37 -1.66 40.07
CA MET A 349 15.93 -1.68 40.33
C MET A 349 15.29 -2.97 39.80
N HIS A 350 15.63 -3.36 38.57
CA HIS A 350 15.11 -4.57 37.93
C HIS A 350 15.54 -5.84 38.68
N ALA A 351 16.80 -5.90 39.12
CA ALA A 351 17.32 -7.02 39.92
C ALA A 351 16.59 -7.13 41.26
N ARG A 352 16.39 -6.01 41.97
CA ARG A 352 15.64 -5.98 43.24
C ARG A 352 14.21 -6.47 43.07
N LYS A 353 13.48 -5.96 42.05
CA LYS A 353 12.11 -6.41 41.75
C LYS A 353 12.06 -7.91 41.43
N THR A 354 13.03 -8.41 40.64
CA THR A 354 13.11 -9.82 40.28
C THR A 354 13.34 -10.71 41.51
N ALA A 355 14.23 -10.29 42.42
CA ALA A 355 14.50 -11.01 43.66
C ALA A 355 13.27 -11.07 44.57
N GLU A 356 12.56 -9.95 44.72
CA GLU A 356 11.32 -9.86 45.50
C GLU A 356 10.23 -10.77 44.92
N MET A 357 9.99 -10.72 43.61
CA MET A 357 9.03 -11.60 42.93
C MET A 357 9.38 -13.08 43.08
N THR A 358 10.68 -13.41 43.06
CA THR A 358 11.16 -14.79 43.27
C THR A 358 10.91 -15.25 44.70
N ARG A 359 11.08 -14.37 45.70
CA ARG A 359 10.78 -14.66 47.10
C ARG A 359 9.29 -14.95 47.31
N ILE A 360 8.41 -14.10 46.78
CA ILE A 360 6.95 -14.27 46.87
C ILE A 360 6.50 -15.60 46.25
N LYS A 361 7.01 -15.93 45.04
CA LYS A 361 6.68 -17.21 44.38
C LYS A 361 7.13 -18.43 45.16
N ARG A 362 8.23 -18.34 45.91
CA ARG A 362 8.70 -19.45 46.77
C ARG A 362 7.79 -19.63 47.99
N GLN A 363 7.36 -18.54 48.62
CA GLN A 363 6.47 -18.57 49.78
C GLN A 363 5.10 -19.20 49.44
N HIS A 364 4.51 -18.83 48.30
CA HIS A 364 3.24 -19.42 47.83
C HIS A 364 3.36 -20.85 47.26
N ARG A 365 4.57 -21.41 47.15
CA ARG A 365 4.78 -22.80 46.72
C ARG A 365 4.95 -23.77 47.89
N THR A 366 5.18 -23.22 49.08
CA THR A 366 5.37 -23.95 50.33
C THR A 366 4.12 -24.00 51.20
N GLU A 367 3.04 -23.34 50.74
CA GLU A 367 1.65 -23.50 51.20
C GLU A 367 0.91 -24.42 50.23
#